data_AF-A0A1Y3S799-F1
#
_entry.id   AF-A0A1Y3S799-F1
#
_cell.length_a   1.000
_cell.length_b   1.000
_cell.length_c   1.000
_cell.angle_alpha   90.00
_cell.angle_beta   90.00
_cell.angle_gamma   90.00
#
_symmetry.space_group_name_H-M   'P 1'
#
loop_
_entity.id
_entity.type
_entity.pdbx_description
1 polymer ?
#
loop_
_entity_poly.entity_id
_entity_poly.type
_entity_poly.pdbx_seq_one_letter_code
_entity_poly.pdbx_strand_id
1 'polypeptide(L)'
;MKPALCTGGVIQCSFGTAPVPLNSTPTAKVLINGKPMATRADHIPIGNIPSFGLCSCVANPAVQAATAAAMGTPTSAPCVPVTTAPWQQVQKKVKVGGQPALQQGSRLTCQWGGQISVRFPGQINVYL
;
A
#
# COMPACT_ATOMS: atom_id res chain seq x y z
N MET A 1 16.79 -13.38 1.90
CA MET A 1 15.94 -13.02 3.05
C MET A 1 15.64 -11.54 2.97
N LYS A 2 14.41 -11.12 3.26
CA LYS A 2 14.02 -9.70 3.25
C LYS A 2 13.25 -9.33 4.52
N PRO A 3 13.34 -8.09 5.00
CA PRO A 3 12.62 -7.69 6.22
C PRO A 3 11.10 -7.86 6.09
N ALA A 4 10.46 -8.30 7.16
CA ALA A 4 9.02 -8.46 7.28
C ALA A 4 8.31 -7.09 7.30
N LEU A 5 7.24 -6.95 6.50
CA LEU A 5 6.39 -5.74 6.54
C LEU A 5 5.36 -5.85 7.66
N CYS A 6 5.27 -4.85 8.53
CA CYS A 6 4.28 -4.78 9.61
C CYS A 6 3.45 -3.49 9.55
N THR A 7 2.39 -3.41 10.36
CA THR A 7 1.67 -2.14 10.61
C THR A 7 2.63 -1.03 10.98
N GLY A 8 2.41 0.17 10.44
CA GLY A 8 3.32 1.30 10.60
C GLY A 8 4.55 1.25 9.67
N GLY A 9 4.73 0.18 8.90
CA GLY A 9 5.64 0.18 7.76
C GLY A 9 5.19 1.22 6.73
N VAL A 10 6.12 1.97 6.18
CA VAL A 10 5.86 3.07 5.24
C VAL A 10 5.75 2.53 3.83
N ILE A 11 4.64 2.81 3.17
CA ILE A 11 4.37 2.50 1.77
C ILE A 11 4.26 3.79 0.96
N GLN A 12 4.58 3.73 -0.34
CA GLN A 12 4.50 4.87 -1.24
C GLN A 12 3.87 4.46 -2.57
N CYS A 13 2.90 5.25 -3.05
CA CYS A 13 2.36 5.18 -4.40
C CYS A 13 3.18 6.05 -5.36
N SER A 14 3.42 5.57 -6.58
CA SER A 14 4.14 6.29 -7.63
C SER A 14 3.49 7.60 -8.08
N PHE A 15 2.18 7.75 -7.90
CA PHE A 15 1.43 8.98 -8.23
C PHE A 15 0.90 9.72 -6.99
N GLY A 16 1.26 9.27 -5.78
CA GLY A 16 0.87 9.92 -4.53
C GLY A 16 1.91 10.97 -4.13
N THR A 17 1.46 12.05 -3.50
CA THR A 17 2.37 13.11 -3.02
C THR A 17 3.08 12.77 -1.71
N ALA A 18 2.52 11.86 -0.90
CA ALA A 18 3.10 11.51 0.39
C ALA A 18 3.18 9.98 0.61
N PRO A 19 4.27 9.48 1.20
CA PRO A 19 4.31 8.13 1.75
C PRO A 19 3.44 8.04 3.02
N VAL A 20 2.87 6.88 3.28
CA VAL A 20 1.95 6.67 4.42
C VAL A 20 2.20 5.34 5.13
N PRO A 21 1.86 5.22 6.42
CA PRO A 21 1.96 3.96 7.13
C PRO A 21 0.87 2.98 6.65
N LEU A 22 1.25 1.74 6.35
CA LEU A 22 0.33 0.63 6.15
C LEU A 22 -0.37 0.28 7.46
N ASN A 23 -1.66 -0.02 7.39
CA ASN A 23 -2.44 -0.51 8.51
C ASN A 23 -2.80 -1.99 8.31
N SER A 24 -1.96 -2.92 8.77
CA SER A 24 -2.32 -4.35 8.72
C SER A 24 -3.34 -4.68 9.80
N THR A 25 -4.34 -5.48 9.41
CA THR A 25 -5.33 -6.04 10.33
C THR A 25 -4.75 -7.24 11.08
N PRO A 26 -4.99 -7.40 12.40
CA PRO A 26 -4.45 -8.51 13.19
C PRO A 26 -5.21 -9.84 12.94
N THR A 27 -5.50 -10.15 11.68
CA THR A 27 -6.36 -11.27 11.24
C THR A 27 -5.84 -12.63 11.71
N ALA A 28 -4.54 -12.76 11.98
CA ALA A 28 -3.92 -13.98 12.51
C ALA A 28 -3.39 -13.85 13.96
N LYS A 29 -3.55 -12.69 14.60
CA LYS A 29 -2.95 -12.35 15.91
C LYS A 29 -1.42 -12.52 15.97
N VAL A 30 -0.73 -12.59 14.83
CA VAL A 30 0.73 -12.63 14.76
C VAL A 30 1.27 -11.21 14.83
N LEU A 31 2.01 -10.93 15.89
CA LEU A 31 2.64 -9.65 16.14
C LEU A 31 4.16 -9.78 16.04
N ILE A 32 4.81 -8.82 15.38
CA ILE A 32 6.25 -8.67 15.38
C ILE A 32 6.57 -7.38 16.13
N ASN A 33 7.23 -7.50 17.29
CA ASN A 33 7.50 -6.37 18.18
C ASN A 33 6.22 -5.58 18.53
N GLY A 34 5.13 -6.29 18.82
CA GLY A 34 3.83 -5.70 19.16
C GLY A 34 3.03 -5.15 17.98
N LYS A 35 3.55 -5.21 16.75
CA LYS A 35 2.88 -4.69 15.55
C LYS A 35 2.29 -5.84 14.71
N PRO A 36 1.04 -5.74 14.22
CA PRO A 36 0.47 -6.74 13.33
C PRO A 36 1.33 -6.99 12.10
N MET A 37 1.59 -8.26 11.82
CA MET A 37 2.32 -8.68 10.64
C MET A 37 1.45 -8.50 9.39
N ALA A 38 1.98 -7.86 8.35
CA ALA A 38 1.24 -7.63 7.13
C ALA A 38 1.22 -8.88 6.23
N THR A 39 0.10 -9.09 5.58
CA THR A 39 -0.20 -10.25 4.76
C THR A 39 -0.73 -9.82 3.40
N ARG A 40 -0.75 -10.76 2.46
CA ARG A 40 -1.28 -10.53 1.11
C ARG A 40 -2.73 -10.00 1.10
N ALA A 41 -3.51 -10.28 2.14
CA ALA A 41 -4.89 -9.82 2.29
C ALA A 41 -5.00 -8.34 2.73
N ASP A 42 -3.93 -7.71 3.22
CA ASP A 42 -3.95 -6.32 3.70
C ASP A 42 -3.90 -5.32 2.53
N HIS A 43 -4.86 -5.40 1.62
CA HIS A 43 -5.00 -4.55 0.43
C HIS A 43 -6.33 -3.79 0.39
N ILE A 44 -7.08 -3.74 1.50
CA ILE A 44 -8.38 -3.06 1.54
C ILE A 44 -8.16 -1.55 1.44
N PRO A 45 -8.77 -0.86 0.46
CA PRO A 45 -8.78 0.60 0.38
C PRO A 45 -9.22 1.27 1.67
N ILE A 46 -8.49 2.29 2.10
CA ILE A 46 -8.71 3.08 3.34
C ILE A 46 -8.53 2.27 4.64
N GLY A 47 -8.90 0.99 4.68
CA GLY A 47 -8.69 0.10 5.82
C GLY A 47 -7.22 -0.25 6.02
N ASN A 48 -6.57 -0.79 4.99
CA ASN A 48 -5.15 -1.15 5.04
C ASN A 48 -4.24 -0.17 4.29
N ILE A 49 -4.77 0.43 3.23
CA ILE A 49 -4.06 1.34 2.33
C ILE A 49 -4.66 2.74 2.51
N PRO A 50 -4.03 3.62 3.31
CA PRO A 50 -4.51 4.99 3.46
C PRO A 50 -4.34 5.82 2.18
N SER A 51 -4.95 7.01 2.18
CA SER A 51 -4.74 8.01 1.13
C SER A 51 -3.28 8.46 1.07
N PHE A 52 -2.71 8.57 -0.13
CA PHE A 52 -1.34 9.07 -0.35
C PHE A 52 -1.28 10.60 -0.53
N GLY A 53 -2.23 11.34 0.05
CA GLY A 53 -2.38 12.78 -0.14
C GLY A 53 -3.08 13.09 -1.47
N LEU A 54 -2.39 13.75 -2.39
CA LEU A 54 -2.91 14.03 -3.73
C LEU A 54 -2.44 12.98 -4.71
N CYS A 55 -3.30 12.65 -5.67
CA CYS A 55 -3.01 11.79 -6.81
C CYS A 55 -2.78 12.66 -8.06
N SER A 56 -1.74 12.35 -8.84
CA SER A 56 -1.48 12.96 -10.15
C SER A 56 -1.83 12.05 -11.33
N CYS A 57 -2.44 10.90 -11.08
CA CYS A 57 -2.71 9.92 -12.12
C CYS A 57 -3.91 10.32 -12.98
N VAL A 58 -3.72 10.43 -14.30
CA VAL A 58 -4.74 10.87 -15.26
C VAL A 58 -5.93 9.91 -15.41
N ALA A 59 -5.78 8.65 -15.00
CA ALA A 59 -6.87 7.68 -14.98
C ALA A 59 -7.68 7.70 -13.67
N ASN A 60 -7.32 8.55 -12.70
CA ASN A 60 -8.16 8.81 -11.52
C ASN A 60 -9.29 9.80 -11.91
N PRO A 61 -10.57 9.45 -11.77
CA PRO A 61 -11.69 10.33 -12.10
C PRO A 61 -11.67 11.69 -11.41
N ALA A 62 -11.15 11.76 -10.17
CA ALA A 62 -11.02 13.03 -9.46
C ALA A 62 -9.97 13.96 -10.10
N VAL A 63 -8.88 13.39 -10.62
CA VAL A 63 -7.83 14.13 -11.36
C VAL A 63 -8.37 14.59 -12.70
N GLN A 64 -9.16 13.75 -13.38
CA GLN A 64 -9.81 14.12 -14.64
C GLN A 64 -10.78 15.29 -14.43
N ALA A 65 -11.63 15.22 -13.39
CA ALA A 65 -12.55 16.30 -13.05
C ALA A 65 -11.83 17.60 -12.67
N ALA A 66 -10.77 17.52 -11.86
CA ALA A 66 -9.98 18.69 -11.49
C ALA A 66 -9.26 19.31 -12.70
N THR A 67 -8.72 18.48 -13.59
CA THR A 67 -8.08 18.93 -14.83
C THR A 67 -9.10 19.59 -15.77
N ALA A 68 -10.31 19.04 -15.89
CA ALA A 68 -11.38 19.65 -16.67
C ALA A 68 -11.81 21.02 -16.09
N ALA A 69 -11.93 21.13 -14.75
CA ALA A 69 -12.23 22.39 -14.08
C ALA A 69 -11.11 23.44 -14.24
N ALA A 70 -9.87 22.99 -14.39
CA ALA A 70 -8.71 23.84 -14.69
C ALA A 70 -8.48 24.06 -16.20
N MET A 71 -9.54 23.92 -17.01
CA MET A 71 -9.52 24.14 -18.47
C MET A 71 -8.45 23.31 -19.20
N GLY A 72 -8.23 22.06 -18.76
CA GLY A 72 -7.25 21.14 -19.33
C GLY A 72 -5.87 21.19 -18.69
N THR A 73 -5.63 22.06 -17.72
CA THR A 73 -4.35 22.11 -16.98
C THR A 73 -4.24 20.92 -16.03
N PRO A 74 -3.20 20.07 -16.12
CA PRO A 74 -3.04 18.91 -15.25
C PRO A 74 -3.11 19.28 -13.76
N THR A 75 -4.19 18.88 -13.11
CA THR A 75 -4.48 19.28 -11.73
C THR A 75 -4.64 18.03 -10.88
N SER A 76 -3.81 17.91 -9.85
CA SER A 76 -3.87 16.79 -8.91
C SER A 76 -5.09 16.91 -8.00
N ALA A 77 -5.60 15.77 -7.54
CA ALA A 77 -6.82 15.71 -6.74
C ALA A 77 -6.63 14.78 -5.53
N PRO A 78 -7.43 14.92 -4.45
CA PRO A 78 -7.36 14.01 -3.30
C PRO A 78 -7.40 12.53 -3.70
N CYS A 79 -6.45 11.75 -3.20
CA CYS A 79 -6.30 10.34 -3.56
C CYS A 79 -7.24 9.48 -2.71
N VAL A 80 -8.17 8.78 -3.33
CA VAL A 80 -8.84 7.61 -2.75
C VAL A 80 -8.22 6.38 -3.42
N PRO A 81 -7.33 5.62 -2.75
CA PRO A 81 -6.69 4.47 -3.37
C PRO A 81 -7.74 3.39 -3.70
N VAL A 82 -7.59 2.73 -4.84
CA VAL A 82 -8.46 1.62 -5.23
C VAL A 82 -7.60 0.42 -5.58
N THR A 83 -7.65 -0.62 -4.77
CA THR A 83 -6.76 -1.78 -4.83
C THR A 83 -7.60 -3.05 -4.87
N THR A 84 -8.02 -3.42 -6.08
CA THR A 84 -8.92 -4.57 -6.34
C THR A 84 -8.20 -5.92 -6.34
N ALA A 85 -6.89 -5.91 -6.60
CA ALA A 85 -6.05 -7.09 -6.59
C ALA A 85 -5.15 -7.13 -5.34
N PRO A 86 -4.83 -8.32 -4.83
CA PRO A 86 -3.95 -8.46 -3.67
C PRO A 86 -2.48 -8.12 -3.99
N TRP A 87 -1.69 -7.99 -2.94
CA TRP A 87 -0.25 -7.77 -3.05
C TRP A 87 0.45 -8.84 -3.89
N GLN A 88 1.49 -8.39 -4.59
CA GLN A 88 2.39 -9.16 -5.43
C GLN A 88 3.80 -9.17 -4.82
N GLN A 89 4.66 -10.06 -5.34
CA GLN A 89 6.03 -10.25 -4.83
C GLN A 89 6.06 -10.53 -3.32
N VAL A 90 5.10 -11.34 -2.86
CA VAL A 90 4.93 -11.79 -1.48
C VAL A 90 5.86 -12.97 -1.15
N GLN A 91 6.00 -13.30 0.12
CA GLN A 91 6.82 -14.42 0.56
C GLN A 91 6.11 -15.76 0.26
N LYS A 92 6.83 -16.81 -0.20
CA LYS A 92 6.24 -18.09 -0.64
C LYS A 92 6.16 -19.19 0.44
N LYS A 93 7.05 -19.17 1.42
CA LYS A 93 7.22 -20.17 2.50
C LYS A 93 6.52 -19.78 3.81
N VAL A 94 6.55 -18.52 4.20
CA VAL A 94 6.00 -17.98 5.44
C VAL A 94 4.59 -17.48 5.18
N LYS A 95 3.65 -18.06 5.91
CA LYS A 95 2.24 -17.68 5.90
C LYS A 95 1.82 -17.25 7.30
N VAL A 96 0.95 -16.25 7.36
CA VAL A 96 0.36 -15.72 8.58
C VAL A 96 -1.15 -15.79 8.40
N GLY A 97 -1.84 -16.56 9.25
CA GLY A 97 -3.28 -16.82 9.09
C GLY A 97 -3.64 -17.46 7.75
N GLY A 98 -2.76 -18.31 7.21
CA GLY A 98 -2.92 -18.95 5.90
C GLY A 98 -2.59 -18.06 4.69
N GLN A 99 -2.38 -16.76 4.89
CA GLN A 99 -2.02 -15.82 3.82
C GLN A 99 -0.50 -15.60 3.73
N PRO A 100 0.08 -15.48 2.53
CA PRO A 100 1.48 -15.12 2.36
C PRO A 100 1.86 -13.84 3.10
N ALA A 101 2.98 -13.88 3.82
CA ALA A 101 3.51 -12.71 4.50
C ALA A 101 4.05 -11.66 3.50
N LEU A 102 3.88 -10.38 3.83
CA LEU A 102 4.50 -9.28 3.10
C LEU A 102 5.91 -8.99 3.61
N GLN A 103 6.76 -8.51 2.73
CA GLN A 103 8.16 -8.23 3.01
C GLN A 103 8.63 -7.02 2.21
N GLN A 104 9.86 -6.57 2.46
CA GLN A 104 10.49 -5.54 1.65
C GLN A 104 10.44 -5.90 0.16
N GLY A 105 10.01 -4.95 -0.67
CA GLY A 105 9.85 -5.16 -2.10
C GLY A 105 8.55 -5.85 -2.54
N SER A 106 7.63 -6.18 -1.62
CA SER A 106 6.24 -6.45 -2.00
C SER A 106 5.61 -5.21 -2.66
N ARG A 107 4.73 -5.43 -3.63
CA ARG A 107 4.12 -4.37 -4.44
C ARG A 107 2.61 -4.56 -4.54
N LEU A 108 1.88 -3.46 -4.67
CA LEU A 108 0.43 -3.45 -4.86
C LEU A 108 0.08 -2.50 -6.00
N THR A 109 -0.87 -2.88 -6.84
CA THR A 109 -1.30 -2.07 -7.98
C THR A 109 -2.60 -1.36 -7.63
N CYS A 110 -2.60 -0.04 -7.79
CA CYS A 110 -3.80 0.78 -7.71
C CYS A 110 -4.50 0.78 -9.08
N GLN A 111 -5.84 0.70 -9.10
CA GLN A 111 -6.66 0.69 -10.31
C GLN A 111 -6.51 1.98 -11.13
N TRP A 112 -6.16 3.09 -10.48
CA TRP A 112 -5.82 4.33 -11.20
C TRP A 112 -4.55 4.18 -12.04
N GLY A 113 -3.70 3.18 -11.79
CA GLY A 113 -2.44 2.95 -12.51
C GLY A 113 -1.20 3.15 -11.65
N GLY A 114 -1.37 3.58 -10.38
CA GLY A 114 -0.27 3.74 -9.45
C GLY A 114 0.31 2.42 -8.95
N GLN A 115 1.63 2.37 -8.78
CA GLN A 115 2.30 1.26 -8.11
C GLN A 115 2.63 1.66 -6.67
N ILE A 116 2.10 0.91 -5.72
CA ILE A 116 2.37 1.05 -4.29
C ILE A 116 3.51 0.10 -3.93
N SER A 117 4.55 0.63 -3.29
CA SER A 117 5.75 -0.10 -2.92
C SER A 117 6.12 0.16 -1.46
N VAL A 118 6.82 -0.81 -0.85
CA VAL A 118 7.32 -0.66 0.52
C VAL A 118 8.56 0.22 0.53
N ARG A 119 8.46 1.39 1.16
CA ARG A 119 9.58 2.30 1.43
C ARG A 119 10.36 1.86 2.65
N PHE A 120 9.65 1.54 3.73
CA PHE A 120 10.22 1.07 4.97
C PHE A 120 9.32 -0.03 5.54
N PRO A 121 9.83 -1.24 5.84
CA PRO A 121 8.97 -2.36 6.22
C PRO A 121 8.47 -2.27 7.68
N GLY A 122 8.94 -1.29 8.47
CA GLY A 122 8.56 -1.16 9.88
C GLY A 122 9.36 -2.05 10.83
N GLN A 123 10.27 -2.87 10.29
CA GLN A 123 11.15 -3.79 11.01
C GLN A 123 12.55 -3.78 10.38
N ILE A 124 13.59 -3.90 11.20
CA ILE A 124 15.00 -3.93 10.75
C ILE A 124 15.72 -5.25 11.05
N ASN A 125 15.21 -6.03 12.00
CA ASN A 125 15.86 -7.25 12.51
C ASN A 125 15.04 -8.53 12.31
N VAL A 126 13.89 -8.47 11.63
CA VAL A 126 13.02 -9.63 11.42
C VAL A 126 12.86 -9.87 9.92
N TYR A 127 13.36 -11.01 9.45
CA TYR A 127 13.49 -11.36 8.04
C TYR A 127 12.72 -12.65 7.71
N LEU A 128 12.23 -12.72 6.48
CA LEU A 128 11.50 -13.86 5.93
C LEU A 128 12.18 -14.45 4.68
#